data_AF-A0A0B1S0U5-F1
#
_entry.id   AF-A0A0B1S0U5-F1
#
_cell.length_a   1.000
_cell.length_b   1.000
_cell.length_c   1.000
_cell.angle_alpha   90.00
_cell.angle_beta   90.00
_cell.angle_gamma   90.00
#
_symmetry.space_group_name_H-M   'P 1'
#
loop_
_entity.id
_entity.type
_entity.pdbx_description
1 polymer ?
#
loop_
_entity_poly.entity_id
_entity_poly.type
_entity_poly.pdbx_seq_one_letter_code
_entity_poly.pdbx_strand_id
1 'polypeptide(L)'
;MHPRMTHLLNLERRKMMAAALKELEANCGDVSFLSEQNRKILENHDQIFQDAEKDSIEDSNICGIYEALLLNRARLNGQNARGRVEALRDLLLNNYSLDNVKAFFKTVNEEASLRY
;
A
#
# COMPACT_ATOMS: atom_id res chain seq x y z
N MET A 1 11.05 -2.51 4.67
CA MET A 1 9.93 -1.64 4.24
C MET A 1 9.15 -2.27 3.08
N HIS A 2 9.79 -2.63 1.96
CA HIS A 2 9.07 -3.14 0.77
C HIS A 2 8.22 -4.41 1.01
N PRO A 3 8.75 -5.51 1.58
CA PRO A 3 7.94 -6.71 1.81
C PRO A 3 6.73 -6.46 2.72
N ARG A 4 6.90 -5.59 3.73
CA ARG A 4 5.84 -5.20 4.66
C ARG A 4 4.75 -4.38 3.95
N MET A 5 5.14 -3.39 3.15
CA MET A 5 4.19 -2.59 2.37
C MET A 5 3.41 -3.44 1.36
N THR A 6 4.11 -4.33 0.64
CA THR A 6 3.47 -5.26 -0.29
C THR A 6 2.51 -6.21 0.42
N HIS A 7 2.87 -6.71 1.61
CA HIS A 7 1.99 -7.55 2.40
C HIS A 7 0.70 -6.82 2.79
N LEU A 8 0.82 -5.60 3.33
CA LEU A 8 -0.32 -4.80 3.75
C LEU A 8 -1.25 -4.42 2.57
N LEU A 9 -0.68 -4.03 1.43
CA LEU A 9 -1.46 -3.74 0.21
C LEU A 9 -2.18 -4.99 -0.33
N ASN A 10 -1.52 -6.15 -0.27
CA ASN A 10 -2.15 -7.41 -0.67
C ASN A 10 -3.26 -7.80 0.28
N LEU A 11 -3.11 -7.55 1.58
CA LEU A 11 -4.13 -7.82 2.59
C LEU A 11 -5.36 -6.95 2.37
N GLU A 12 -5.19 -5.65 2.14
CA GLU A 12 -6.28 -4.73 1.79
C GLU A 12 -6.99 -5.13 0.49
N ARG A 13 -6.24 -5.49 -0.55
CA ARG A 13 -6.82 -5.98 -1.81
C ARG A 13 -7.65 -7.26 -1.59
N ARG A 14 -7.14 -8.20 -0.79
CA ARG A 14 -7.86 -9.44 -0.45
C ARG A 14 -9.11 -9.15 0.36
N LYS A 15 -9.06 -8.23 1.32
CA LYS A 15 -10.22 -7.79 2.10
C LYS A 15 -11.30 -7.18 1.22
N MET A 16 -10.95 -6.24 0.34
CA MET A 16 -11.90 -5.65 -0.62
C MET A 16 -12.53 -6.72 -1.52
N MET A 17 -11.73 -7.66 -2.02
CA MET A 17 -12.24 -8.73 -2.86
C MET A 17 -13.15 -9.68 -2.09
N ALA A 18 -12.80 -10.04 -0.86
CA ALA A 18 -13.63 -10.87 0.01
C ALA A 18 -14.97 -10.18 0.33
N ALA A 19 -14.95 -8.87 0.63
CA ALA A 19 -16.17 -8.08 0.86
C ALA A 19 -17.09 -8.10 -0.37
N ALA A 20 -16.55 -7.80 -1.55
CA ALA A 20 -17.31 -7.82 -2.80
C ALA A 20 -17.89 -9.20 -3.11
N LEU A 21 -17.13 -10.28 -2.87
CA LEU A 21 -17.61 -11.65 -3.08
C LEU A 21 -18.72 -12.02 -2.09
N LYS A 22 -18.65 -11.55 -0.85
CA LYS A 22 -19.68 -11.83 0.18
C LYS A 22 -20.98 -11.06 -0.09
N GLU A 23 -20.89 -9.83 -0.58
CA GLU A 23 -22.07 -9.09 -1.09
C GLU A 23 -22.73 -9.81 -2.27
N LEU A 24 -21.90 -10.38 -3.15
CA LEU A 24 -22.37 -11.08 -4.34
C LEU A 24 -23.03 -12.42 -3.98
N GLU A 25 -22.46 -13.18 -3.03
CA GLU A 25 -23.10 -14.36 -2.43
C GLU A 25 -24.45 -14.01 -1.80
N ALA A 26 -24.52 -12.92 -1.03
CA ALA A 26 -25.76 -12.48 -0.37
C ALA A 26 -26.86 -12.08 -1.37
N ASN A 27 -26.50 -11.54 -2.53
CA ASN A 27 -27.45 -11.10 -3.55
C ASN A 27 -27.89 -12.21 -4.51
N CYS A 28 -26.97 -13.10 -4.91
CA CYS A 28 -27.24 -14.10 -5.94
C CYS A 28 -27.63 -15.47 -5.38
N GLY A 29 -27.26 -15.80 -4.12
CA GLY A 29 -27.57 -17.07 -3.46
C GLY A 29 -26.88 -18.31 -4.04
N ASP A 30 -26.40 -18.24 -5.28
CA ASP A 30 -25.56 -19.25 -5.93
C ASP A 30 -24.16 -18.67 -6.19
N VAL A 31 -23.13 -19.45 -5.87
CA VAL A 31 -21.70 -19.10 -6.05
C VAL A 31 -21.01 -20.04 -7.04
N SER A 32 -21.78 -20.89 -7.74
CA SER A 32 -21.27 -21.93 -8.64
C SER A 32 -20.51 -21.37 -9.85
N PHE A 33 -20.80 -20.13 -10.26
CA PHE A 33 -20.09 -19.43 -11.35
C PHE A 33 -18.74 -18.84 -10.93
N LEU A 34 -18.42 -18.80 -9.63
CA LEU A 34 -17.14 -18.28 -9.15
C LEU A 34 -16.00 -19.27 -9.47
N SER A 35 -14.85 -18.71 -9.83
CA SER A 35 -13.62 -19.49 -9.99
C SER A 35 -13.23 -20.13 -8.64
N GLU A 36 -12.45 -21.23 -8.68
CA GLU A 36 -11.95 -21.88 -7.47
C GLU A 36 -11.12 -20.92 -6.58
N GLN A 37 -10.41 -19.97 -7.20
CA GLN A 37 -9.67 -18.94 -6.46
C GLN A 37 -10.59 -18.01 -5.68
N ASN A 38 -11.69 -17.55 -6.29
CA ASN A 38 -12.64 -16.66 -5.63
C ASN A 38 -13.41 -17.38 -4.52
N ARG A 39 -13.75 -18.66 -4.73
CA ARG A 39 -14.36 -19.50 -3.67
C ARG A 39 -13.44 -19.65 -2.46
N LYS A 40 -12.14 -19.89 -2.68
CA LYS A 40 -11.15 -19.93 -1.58
C LYS A 40 -11.04 -18.59 -0.83
N ILE A 41 -11.16 -17.46 -1.52
CA ILE A 41 -11.15 -16.14 -0.86
C ILE A 41 -12.43 -15.94 -0.02
N LEU A 42 -13.57 -16.39 -0.52
CA LEU A 42 -14.86 -16.34 0.18
C LEU A 42 -14.87 -17.23 1.43
N GLU A 43 -14.37 -18.47 1.33
CA GLU A 43 -14.23 -19.39 2.46
C GLU A 43 -13.30 -18.83 3.55
N ASN A 44 -12.20 -18.19 3.14
CA ASN A 44 -11.24 -17.58 4.07
C ASN A 44 -11.60 -16.14 4.45
N HIS A 45 -12.82 -15.67 4.15
CA HIS A 45 -13.23 -14.29 4.38
C HIS A 45 -12.97 -13.84 5.82
N ASP A 46 -13.42 -14.63 6.80
CA ASP A 46 -13.35 -14.23 8.21
C ASP A 46 -11.90 -14.17 8.73
N GLN A 47 -11.04 -15.06 8.23
CA GLN A 47 -9.60 -15.02 8.52
C GLN A 47 -8.94 -13.79 7.88
N ILE A 48 -9.25 -13.47 6.63
CA ILE A 48 -8.73 -12.29 5.93
C ILE A 48 -9.13 -11.00 6.66
N PHE A 49 -10.38 -10.93 7.14
CA PHE A 49 -10.86 -9.78 7.89
C PHE A 49 -10.19 -9.66 9.26
N GLN A 50 -10.03 -10.76 10.00
CA GLN A 50 -9.27 -10.75 11.26
C GLN A 50 -7.81 -10.34 11.07
N ASP A 51 -7.16 -10.83 10.01
CA ASP A 51 -5.76 -10.47 9.72
C ASP A 51 -5.65 -8.98 9.36
N ALA A 52 -6.60 -8.45 8.56
CA ALA A 52 -6.62 -7.04 8.19
C ALA A 52 -6.98 -6.11 9.35
N GLU A 53 -7.76 -6.57 10.33
CA GLU A 53 -8.07 -5.83 11.55
C GLU A 53 -6.86 -5.80 12.51
N LYS A 54 -6.04 -6.86 12.51
CA LYS A 54 -4.80 -6.91 13.31
C LYS A 54 -3.65 -6.13 12.67
N ASP A 55 -3.62 -6.02 11.34
CA ASP A 55 -2.50 -5.44 10.61
C ASP A 55 -3.00 -4.62 9.41
N SER A 56 -3.20 -3.32 9.62
CA SER A 56 -3.65 -2.38 8.58
C SER A 56 -2.52 -1.45 8.13
N ILE A 57 -2.64 -0.90 6.91
CA ILE A 57 -1.70 0.13 6.43
C ILE A 57 -1.68 1.33 7.38
N GLU A 58 -2.87 1.72 7.85
CA GLU A 58 -3.10 2.87 8.72
C GLU A 58 -2.40 2.69 10.08
N ASP A 59 -2.52 1.51 10.70
CA ASP A 59 -1.94 1.21 12.02
C ASP A 59 -0.44 0.91 11.97
N SER A 60 0.06 0.41 10.84
CA SER A 60 1.46 -0.02 10.72
C SER A 60 2.49 1.13 10.73
N ASN A 61 2.04 2.38 10.59
CA ASN A 61 2.86 3.59 10.42
C ASN A 61 3.93 3.46 9.30
N ILE A 62 3.75 2.53 8.35
CA ILE A 62 4.74 2.26 7.31
C ILE A 62 4.95 3.48 6.41
N CYS A 63 3.88 4.26 6.15
CA CYS A 63 3.94 5.51 5.41
C CYS A 63 4.80 6.55 6.15
N GLY A 64 4.62 6.69 7.46
CA GLY A 64 5.45 7.59 8.28
C GLY A 64 6.93 7.22 8.26
N ILE A 65 7.27 5.93 8.17
CA ILE A 65 8.65 5.48 8.02
C ILE A 65 9.24 5.92 6.66
N TYR A 66 8.47 5.82 5.58
CA TYR A 66 8.89 6.32 4.26
C TYR A 66 9.04 7.84 4.23
N GLU A 67 8.12 8.57 4.85
CA GLU A 67 8.18 10.03 4.98
C GLU A 67 9.40 10.48 5.80
N ALA A 68 9.67 9.83 6.93
CA ALA A 68 10.84 10.09 7.75
C ALA A 68 12.14 9.81 6.98
N LEU A 69 12.19 8.74 6.19
CA LEU A 69 13.34 8.41 5.34
C LEU A 69 13.58 9.51 4.29
N LEU A 70 12.52 9.99 3.63
CA LEU A 70 12.59 11.09 2.67
C LEU A 70 13.14 12.37 3.32
N LEU A 71 12.56 12.76 4.46
CA LEU A 71 12.95 13.99 5.15
C LEU A 71 14.37 13.93 5.69
N ASN A 72 14.77 12.82 6.31
CA ASN A 72 16.13 12.66 6.84
C ASN A 72 17.17 12.67 5.72
N ARG A 73 16.89 12.00 4.60
CA ARG A 73 17.78 12.02 3.44
C ARG A 73 17.92 13.42 2.85
N ALA A 74 16.82 14.16 2.70
CA ALA A 74 16.87 15.54 2.23
C ALA A 74 17.68 16.43 3.19
N ARG A 75 17.51 16.28 4.51
CA ARG A 75 18.29 17.02 5.51
C ARG A 75 19.78 16.72 5.44
N LEU A 76 20.17 15.46 5.22
CA LEU A 76 21.57 15.07 5.02
C LEU A 76 22.20 15.74 3.78
N ASN A 77 21.40 15.97 2.74
CA ASN A 77 21.81 16.70 1.55
C ASN A 77 21.66 18.23 1.67
N GLY A 78 21.36 18.76 2.87
CA GLY A 78 21.19 20.21 3.10
C GLY A 78 19.87 20.79 2.56
N GLN A 79 18.83 19.97 2.38
CA GLN A 79 17.61 20.33 1.67
C GLN A 79 16.33 20.09 2.47
N ASN A 80 15.24 20.69 1.98
CA ASN A 80 13.90 20.52 2.54
C ASN A 80 13.00 19.78 1.53
N ALA A 81 12.51 18.60 1.92
CA ALA A 81 11.59 17.79 1.13
C ALA A 81 10.14 17.78 1.68
N ARG A 82 9.79 18.68 2.62
CA ARG A 82 8.42 18.74 3.19
C ARG A 82 7.33 18.86 2.12
N GLY A 83 7.57 19.64 1.06
CA GLY A 83 6.62 19.80 -0.04
C GLY A 83 6.40 18.55 -0.90
N ARG A 84 7.18 17.47 -0.69
CA ARG A 84 7.06 16.21 -1.42
C ARG A 84 6.51 15.05 -0.59
N VAL A 85 6.21 15.30 0.69
CA VAL A 85 5.64 14.31 1.59
C VAL A 85 4.27 13.85 1.10
N GLU A 86 3.39 14.78 0.71
CA GLU A 86 2.07 14.44 0.18
C GLU A 86 2.15 13.66 -1.14
N ALA A 87 3.08 14.04 -2.03
CA ALA A 87 3.30 13.32 -3.29
C ALA A 87 3.83 11.89 -3.06
N LEU A 88 4.69 11.70 -2.04
CA LEU A 88 5.14 10.36 -1.65
C LEU A 88 3.99 9.54 -1.07
N ARG A 89 3.14 10.14 -0.23
CA ARG A 89 1.98 9.45 0.37
C ARG A 89 1.01 8.97 -0.71
N ASP A 90 0.70 9.84 -1.68
CA ASP A 90 -0.14 9.48 -2.84
C ASP A 90 0.47 8.32 -3.63
N LEU A 91 1.78 8.37 -3.93
CA LEU A 91 2.49 7.29 -4.62
C LEU A 91 2.44 5.96 -3.84
N LEU A 92 2.57 6.00 -2.51
CA LEU A 92 2.54 4.80 -1.67
C LEU A 92 1.15 4.15 -1.58
N LEU A 93 0.07 4.94 -1.59
CA LEU A 93 -1.28 4.43 -1.44
C LEU A 93 -1.91 4.03 -2.77
N ASN A 94 -1.67 4.82 -3.83
CA ASN A 94 -2.40 4.70 -5.09
C ASN A 94 -1.59 4.02 -6.22
N ASN A 95 -0.25 4.11 -6.19
CA ASN A 95 0.59 3.59 -7.27
C ASN A 95 1.92 2.98 -6.77
N TYR A 96 1.79 2.16 -5.73
CA TYR A 96 2.95 1.53 -5.11
C TYR A 96 3.63 0.54 -6.05
N SER A 97 4.87 0.85 -6.40
CA SER A 97 5.85 -0.13 -6.87
C SER A 97 7.21 0.22 -6.30
N LEU A 98 8.06 -0.79 -6.07
CA LEU A 98 9.40 -0.54 -5.56
C LEU A 98 10.18 0.39 -6.50
N ASP A 99 10.00 0.22 -7.80
CA ASP A 99 10.71 1.00 -8.82
C ASP A 99 10.18 2.43 -8.89
N ASN A 100 8.88 2.66 -8.74
CA ASN A 100 8.30 4.01 -8.65
C ASN A 100 8.83 4.76 -7.43
N VAL A 101 8.90 4.09 -6.26
CA VAL A 101 9.46 4.69 -5.03
C VAL A 101 10.94 5.00 -5.22
N LYS A 102 11.73 4.08 -5.79
CA LYS A 102 13.16 4.32 -6.07
C LYS A 102 13.34 5.50 -7.04
N ALA A 103 12.57 5.54 -8.12
CA ALA A 103 12.59 6.62 -9.10
C ALA A 103 12.26 7.96 -8.44
N PHE A 104 11.20 8.01 -7.63
CA PHE A 104 10.84 9.20 -6.86
C PHE A 104 11.99 9.69 -5.99
N PHE A 105 12.58 8.81 -5.17
CA PHE A 105 13.73 9.18 -4.32
C PHE A 105 14.95 9.63 -5.12
N LYS A 106 15.16 9.09 -6.33
CA LYS A 106 16.23 9.51 -7.23
C LYS A 106 15.97 10.91 -7.81
N THR A 107 14.76 11.18 -8.31
CA THR A 107 14.37 12.49 -8.84
C THR A 107 14.49 13.59 -7.80
N VAL A 108 14.03 13.33 -6.57
CA VAL A 108 14.20 14.26 -5.44
C VAL A 108 15.68 14.59 -5.20
N ASN A 109 16.57 13.61 -5.40
CA ASN A 109 18.00 13.75 -5.22
C ASN A 109 18.74 14.35 -6.44
N GLU A 110 18.15 14.35 -7.63
CA GLU A 110 18.75 14.94 -8.84
C GLU A 110 18.37 16.42 -8.98
N GLU A 111 17.11 16.77 -8.73
CA GLU A 111 16.68 18.18 -8.66
C GLU A 111 17.42 18.96 -7.55
N ALA A 112 17.82 18.22 -6.53
CA ALA A 112 18.69 18.63 -5.47
C ALA A 112 20.11 19.02 -5.94
N SER A 113 20.70 18.22 -6.83
CA SER A 113 22.06 18.44 -7.35
C SER A 113 22.12 19.54 -8.40
N LEU A 114 21.02 19.79 -9.13
CA LEU A 114 20.92 20.82 -10.17
C LEU A 114 20.84 22.26 -9.63
N ARG A 115 20.72 22.44 -8.31
CA ARG A 115 20.66 23.76 -7.66
C ARG A 115 22.04 24.29 -7.23
N TYR A 116 23.12 23.58 -7.56
CA TYR A 116 24.51 23.98 -7.32
C TYR A 116 25.28 24.06 -8.63
#